data_AF-A0A1B6IC82-F1
#
_entry.id   AF-A0A1B6IC82-F1
#
_cell.length_a   1.000
_cell.length_b   1.000
_cell.length_c   1.000
_cell.angle_alpha   90.00
_cell.angle_beta   90.00
_cell.angle_gamma   90.00
#
_symmetry.space_group_name_H-M   'P 1'
#
loop_
_entity.id
_entity.type
_entity.pdbx_description
1 polymer ?
#
loop_
_entity_poly.entity_id
_entity_poly.type
_entity_poly.pdbx_seq_one_letter_code
_entity_poly.pdbx_strand_id
1 'polypeptide(L)'
;YIVDEEAGSKRRISTLNNWLEKKHYNVEQIWASIDDIIIKTVIAGHPTLKHSYHACFPCHDFTFACFEILGFDIILDYKLKPHLLEVNHSPSYHTDAELDRDVKESLLKDTFTILNLTRCDRKRVMEEDRQRVRERLMQAIVTKPQMPDMNDTASTLDALTSQIKWEESHLGNYRQIYPSDRDSKYQLFFTQTQSSLFQETFASRAREEAGRLHREEFEMKLRGEANLRIGNRYKQPHPESPLSKPRIKKLPSRKKDSSNSFEPVPIVEAEEKERVALMAQRD
;
A
#
# COMPACT_ATOMS: atom_id res chain seq x y z
N TYR A 1 -25.39 -9.67 -35.39
CA TYR A 1 -24.54 -10.68 -34.73
C TYR A 1 -25.17 -12.03 -34.95
N ILE A 2 -24.44 -12.97 -35.55
CA ILE A 2 -24.96 -14.34 -35.71
C ILE A 2 -24.84 -15.01 -34.34
N VAL A 3 -25.98 -15.26 -33.70
CA VAL A 3 -26.08 -15.98 -32.43
C VAL A 3 -26.13 -17.47 -32.79
N ASP A 4 -24.97 -18.02 -33.10
CA ASP A 4 -24.79 -19.45 -33.30
C ASP A 4 -23.68 -19.89 -32.33
N GLU A 5 -23.98 -20.85 -31.46
CA GLU A 5 -23.04 -21.34 -30.45
C GLU A 5 -21.81 -22.01 -31.07
N GLU A 6 -21.92 -22.56 -32.29
CA GLU A 6 -20.83 -23.26 -32.99
C GLU A 6 -20.19 -22.44 -34.11
N ALA A 7 -20.89 -21.46 -34.69
CA ALA A 7 -20.39 -20.63 -35.80
C ALA A 7 -20.20 -19.13 -35.47
N GLY A 8 -20.68 -18.66 -34.32
CA GLY A 8 -20.59 -17.25 -33.92
C GLY A 8 -19.15 -16.76 -33.70
N SER A 9 -18.96 -15.44 -33.80
CA SER A 9 -17.68 -14.76 -33.54
C SER A 9 -17.33 -14.66 -32.05
N LYS A 10 -18.30 -14.94 -31.16
CA LYS A 10 -18.14 -14.99 -29.70
C LYS A 10 -18.70 -16.32 -29.21
N ARG A 11 -17.95 -17.03 -28.38
CA ARG A 11 -18.29 -18.39 -27.91
C ARG A 11 -17.93 -18.57 -26.45
N ARG A 12 -18.58 -19.54 -25.79
CA ARG A 12 -18.21 -19.96 -24.43
C ARG A 12 -16.86 -20.65 -24.46
N ILE A 13 -16.13 -20.51 -23.36
CA ILE A 13 -14.91 -21.26 -23.11
C ILE A 13 -15.19 -22.77 -23.08
N SER A 14 -16.33 -23.19 -22.54
CA SER A 14 -16.75 -24.61 -22.57
C SER A 14 -16.91 -25.14 -23.99
N THR A 15 -17.48 -24.35 -24.90
CA THR A 15 -17.57 -24.70 -26.32
C THR A 15 -16.19 -24.83 -26.98
N LEU A 16 -15.25 -23.94 -26.65
CA LEU A 16 -13.87 -24.02 -27.12
C LEU A 16 -13.16 -25.27 -26.59
N ASN A 17 -13.30 -25.59 -25.31
CA ASN A 17 -12.72 -26.79 -24.70
C ASN A 17 -13.24 -28.07 -25.37
N ASN A 18 -14.55 -28.19 -25.54
CA ASN A 18 -15.18 -29.32 -26.24
C ASN A 18 -14.67 -29.44 -27.69
N TRP A 19 -14.42 -28.32 -28.37
CA TRP A 19 -13.87 -28.31 -29.73
C TRP A 19 -12.42 -28.79 -29.76
N LEU A 20 -11.59 -28.36 -28.80
CA LEU A 20 -10.19 -28.80 -28.67
C LEU A 20 -10.10 -30.30 -28.35
N GLU A 21 -10.97 -30.81 -27.48
CA GLU A 21 -11.07 -32.24 -27.16
C GLU A 21 -11.47 -33.08 -28.39
N LYS A 22 -12.47 -32.63 -29.16
CA LYS A 22 -12.86 -33.26 -30.43
C LYS A 22 -11.72 -33.31 -31.46
N LYS A 23 -10.74 -32.41 -31.36
CA LYS A 23 -9.54 -32.37 -32.20
C LYS A 23 -8.35 -33.13 -31.60
N HIS A 24 -8.55 -33.82 -30.47
CA HIS A 24 -7.54 -34.59 -29.74
C HIS A 24 -6.37 -33.75 -29.19
N TYR A 25 -6.61 -32.48 -28.86
CA TYR A 25 -5.64 -31.67 -28.13
C TYR A 25 -5.75 -31.88 -26.61
N ASN A 26 -4.62 -31.73 -25.92
CA ASN A 26 -4.58 -31.83 -24.46
C ASN A 26 -5.04 -30.50 -23.83
N VAL A 27 -6.34 -30.40 -23.54
CA VAL A 27 -6.96 -29.22 -22.93
C VAL A 27 -6.43 -28.97 -21.53
N GLU A 28 -6.19 -30.02 -20.74
CA GLU A 28 -5.64 -29.89 -19.37
C GLU A 28 -4.26 -29.21 -19.37
N GLN A 29 -3.39 -29.56 -20.32
CA GLN A 29 -2.07 -28.95 -20.44
C GLN A 29 -2.14 -27.47 -20.83
N ILE A 30 -3.09 -27.09 -21.69
CA ILE A 30 -3.32 -25.69 -22.09
C ILE A 30 -3.79 -24.90 -20.87
N TRP A 31 -4.77 -25.40 -20.12
CA TRP A 31 -5.25 -24.76 -18.90
C TRP A 31 -4.18 -24.64 -17.82
N ALA A 32 -3.38 -25.69 -17.60
CA ALA A 32 -2.27 -25.63 -16.65
C ALA A 32 -1.23 -24.57 -17.03
N SER A 33 -1.03 -24.34 -18.34
CA SER A 33 -0.14 -23.30 -18.84
C SER A 33 -0.75 -21.89 -18.67
N ILE A 34 -2.07 -21.76 -18.85
CA ILE A 34 -2.81 -20.52 -18.57
C ILE A 34 -2.76 -20.19 -17.08
N ASP A 35 -2.99 -21.17 -16.20
CA ASP A 35 -2.94 -21.00 -14.75
C ASP A 35 -1.56 -20.48 -14.31
N ASP A 36 -0.48 -21.07 -14.85
CA ASP A 36 0.90 -20.65 -14.57
C ASP A 36 1.19 -19.20 -15.00
N ILE A 37 0.60 -18.75 -16.13
CA ILE A 37 0.70 -17.35 -16.58
C ILE A 37 -0.02 -16.42 -15.61
N ILE A 38 -1.25 -16.75 -15.20
CA ILE A 38 -2.04 -15.93 -14.28
C ILE A 38 -1.31 -15.78 -12.95
N ILE A 39 -0.85 -16.90 -12.36
CA ILE A 39 -0.15 -16.91 -11.07
C ILE A 39 1.10 -16.04 -11.13
N LYS A 40 1.97 -16.24 -12.12
CA LYS A 40 3.22 -15.45 -12.27
C LYS A 40 2.94 -13.96 -12.43
N THR A 41 1.90 -13.61 -13.17
CA THR A 41 1.53 -12.21 -13.41
C THR A 41 1.06 -11.53 -12.12
N VAL A 42 0.23 -12.21 -11.33
CA VAL A 42 -0.22 -11.70 -10.03
C VAL A 42 0.95 -11.59 -9.06
N ILE A 43 1.87 -12.57 -9.03
CA ILE A 43 3.06 -12.53 -8.17
C ILE A 43 3.98 -11.35 -8.56
N ALA A 44 4.11 -11.04 -9.84
CA ALA A 44 4.91 -9.90 -10.29
C ALA A 44 4.35 -8.56 -9.75
N GLY A 45 3.03 -8.42 -9.64
CA GLY A 45 2.37 -7.25 -9.04
C GLY A 45 2.29 -7.27 -7.51
N HIS A 46 2.49 -8.44 -6.89
CA HIS A 46 2.28 -8.66 -5.45
C HIS A 46 3.04 -7.68 -4.54
N PRO A 47 4.34 -7.37 -4.74
CA PRO A 47 5.05 -6.48 -3.81
C PRO A 47 4.44 -5.08 -3.75
N THR A 48 4.09 -4.51 -4.90
CA THR A 48 3.47 -3.18 -5.00
C THR A 48 2.07 -3.18 -4.38
N LEU A 49 1.28 -4.22 -4.64
CA LEU A 49 -0.05 -4.38 -4.07
C LEU A 49 0.01 -4.55 -2.55
N LYS A 50 0.89 -5.41 -2.05
CA LYS A 50 1.10 -5.64 -0.62
C LYS A 50 1.51 -4.37 0.10
N HIS A 51 2.46 -3.61 -0.45
CA HIS A 51 2.87 -2.33 0.13
C HIS A 51 1.71 -1.33 0.18
N SER A 52 0.98 -1.17 -0.92
CA SER A 52 -0.16 -0.25 -1.02
C SER A 52 -1.28 -0.66 -0.07
N TYR A 53 -1.56 -1.95 0.04
CA TYR A 53 -2.57 -2.50 0.95
C TYR A 53 -2.22 -2.20 2.41
N HIS A 54 -0.98 -2.47 2.85
CA HIS A 54 -0.57 -2.16 4.22
C HIS A 54 -0.55 -0.66 4.53
N ALA A 55 -0.28 0.19 3.53
CA ALA A 55 -0.35 1.64 3.69
C ALA A 55 -1.79 2.14 3.87
N CYS A 56 -2.74 1.58 3.11
CA CYS A 56 -4.16 1.97 3.18
C CYS A 56 -4.90 1.31 4.35
N PHE A 57 -4.53 0.08 4.70
CA PHE A 57 -5.23 -0.76 5.68
C PHE A 57 -4.27 -1.29 6.78
N PRO A 58 -3.70 -0.41 7.61
CA PRO A 58 -2.71 -0.80 8.63
C PRO A 58 -3.29 -1.61 9.81
N CYS A 59 -4.61 -1.79 9.89
CA CYS A 59 -5.29 -2.45 11.02
C CYS A 59 -6.26 -3.57 10.60
N HIS A 60 -6.24 -4.00 9.34
CA HIS A 60 -7.09 -5.08 8.84
C HIS A 60 -6.40 -6.44 9.00
N ASP A 61 -6.53 -7.03 10.20
CA ASP A 61 -5.95 -8.35 10.51
C ASP A 61 -6.95 -9.50 10.35
N PHE A 62 -8.26 -9.21 10.41
CA PHE A 62 -9.31 -10.24 10.51
C PHE A 62 -10.11 -10.47 9.22
N THR A 63 -10.12 -9.50 8.30
CA THR A 63 -10.89 -9.58 7.05
C THR A 63 -10.15 -8.94 5.89
N PHE A 64 -10.18 -9.58 4.72
CA PHE A 64 -9.68 -8.99 3.49
C PHE A 64 -10.53 -7.77 3.13
N ALA A 65 -9.90 -6.60 3.06
CA ALA A 65 -10.60 -5.35 2.76
C ALA A 65 -10.88 -5.17 1.27
N CYS A 66 -10.16 -5.88 0.41
CA CYS A 66 -10.21 -5.71 -1.04
C CYS A 66 -10.33 -7.07 -1.74
N PHE A 67 -11.12 -7.08 -2.81
CA PHE A 67 -11.15 -8.13 -3.82
C PHE A 67 -11.17 -7.46 -5.18
N GLU A 68 -10.74 -8.17 -6.22
CA GLU A 68 -10.70 -7.63 -7.58
C GLU A 68 -11.01 -8.75 -8.58
N ILE A 69 -11.82 -8.43 -9.59
CA ILE A 69 -12.08 -9.29 -10.74
C ILE A 69 -11.26 -8.77 -11.90
N LEU A 70 -10.28 -9.55 -12.33
CA LEU A 70 -9.38 -9.19 -13.43
C LEU A 70 -9.82 -9.87 -14.73
N GLY A 71 -9.79 -9.13 -15.83
CA GLY A 71 -9.94 -9.66 -17.18
C GLY A 71 -8.56 -9.99 -17.77
N PHE A 72 -8.27 -11.27 -17.99
CA PHE A 72 -7.03 -11.71 -18.63
C PHE A 72 -7.24 -11.94 -20.12
N ASP A 73 -6.50 -11.21 -20.94
CA ASP A 73 -6.54 -11.37 -22.38
C ASP A 73 -5.38 -12.28 -22.81
N ILE A 74 -5.71 -13.50 -23.21
CA ILE A 74 -4.74 -14.56 -23.55
C ILE A 74 -4.96 -15.00 -24.99
N ILE A 75 -3.87 -15.06 -25.75
CA ILE A 75 -3.87 -15.59 -27.11
C ILE A 75 -3.15 -16.95 -27.15
N LEU A 76 -3.67 -17.88 -27.93
CA LEU A 76 -3.02 -19.16 -28.22
C LEU A 76 -2.25 -19.07 -29.54
N ASP A 77 -1.00 -19.51 -29.56
CA ASP A 77 -0.22 -19.62 -30.79
C ASP A 77 -0.63 -20.84 -31.63
N TYR A 78 0.01 -21.02 -32.79
CA TYR A 78 -0.20 -22.17 -33.68
C TYR A 78 0.21 -23.53 -33.07
N LYS A 79 0.93 -23.51 -31.95
CA LYS A 79 1.31 -24.69 -31.15
C LYS A 79 0.44 -24.84 -29.89
N LEU A 80 -0.63 -24.05 -29.75
CA LEU A 80 -1.51 -23.99 -28.59
C LEU A 80 -0.80 -23.58 -27.28
N LYS A 81 0.30 -22.83 -27.39
CA LYS A 81 0.94 -22.20 -26.26
C LYS A 81 0.22 -20.88 -25.93
N PRO A 82 -0.20 -20.68 -24.67
CA PRO A 82 -0.81 -19.43 -24.25
C PRO A 82 0.23 -18.32 -24.07
N HIS A 83 -0.14 -17.12 -24.49
CA HIS A 83 0.62 -15.88 -24.34
C HIS A 83 -0.30 -14.81 -23.74
N LEU A 84 0.17 -14.16 -22.67
CA LEU A 84 -0.52 -13.02 -22.08
C LEU A 84 -0.39 -11.80 -22.99
N LEU A 85 -1.51 -11.14 -23.29
CA LEU A 85 -1.53 -9.87 -23.99
C LEU A 85 -1.64 -8.71 -23.00
N GLU A 86 -2.70 -8.71 -22.20
CA GLU A 86 -2.97 -7.66 -21.23
C GLU A 86 -3.78 -8.17 -20.03
N VAL A 87 -3.77 -7.38 -18.96
CA VAL A 87 -4.60 -7.59 -17.77
C VAL A 87 -5.43 -6.34 -17.55
N ASN A 88 -6.74 -6.52 -17.63
CA ASN A 88 -7.74 -5.48 -17.46
C ASN A 88 -8.25 -5.46 -16.02
N HIS A 89 -8.04 -4.35 -15.32
CA HIS A 89 -8.54 -4.12 -13.95
C HIS A 89 -10.04 -3.76 -13.90
N SER A 90 -10.64 -3.46 -15.05
CA SER A 90 -12.07 -3.16 -15.19
C SER A 90 -12.63 -3.79 -16.47
N PRO A 91 -12.85 -5.13 -16.49
CA PRO A 91 -13.44 -5.79 -17.65
C PRO A 91 -14.85 -5.27 -17.93
N SER A 92 -15.28 -5.29 -19.19
CA SER A 92 -16.62 -4.81 -19.56
C SER A 92 -17.71 -5.75 -19.07
N TYR A 93 -18.66 -5.22 -18.30
CA TYR A 93 -19.86 -5.94 -17.85
C TYR A 93 -21.12 -5.69 -18.72
N HIS A 94 -20.98 -5.05 -19.89
CA HIS A 94 -22.11 -4.86 -20.81
C HIS A 94 -22.64 -6.19 -21.34
N THR A 95 -23.96 -6.35 -21.42
CA THR A 95 -24.64 -7.59 -21.78
C THR A 95 -25.45 -7.43 -23.07
N ASP A 96 -24.75 -7.24 -24.19
CA ASP A 96 -25.40 -7.04 -25.50
C ASP A 96 -25.90 -8.36 -26.12
N ALA A 97 -25.34 -9.50 -25.71
CA ALA A 97 -25.79 -10.83 -26.09
C ALA A 97 -26.22 -11.65 -24.86
N GLU A 98 -27.18 -12.57 -25.03
CA GLU A 98 -27.62 -13.48 -23.96
C GLU A 98 -26.44 -14.30 -23.42
N LEU A 99 -25.52 -14.69 -24.30
CA LEU A 99 -24.26 -15.32 -23.93
C LEU A 99 -23.44 -14.48 -22.93
N ASP A 100 -23.33 -13.17 -23.17
CA ASP A 100 -22.59 -12.28 -22.27
C ASP A 100 -23.28 -12.19 -20.91
N ARG A 101 -24.62 -12.11 -20.91
CA ARG A 101 -25.42 -12.07 -19.68
C ARG A 101 -25.19 -13.33 -18.85
N ASP A 102 -25.36 -14.50 -19.44
CA ASP A 102 -25.25 -15.77 -18.71
C ASP A 102 -23.86 -15.96 -18.07
N VAL A 103 -22.80 -15.65 -18.82
CA VAL A 103 -21.42 -15.78 -18.32
C VAL A 103 -21.13 -14.75 -17.23
N LYS A 104 -21.50 -13.48 -17.44
CA LYS A 104 -21.18 -12.38 -16.50
C LYS A 104 -22.03 -12.42 -15.25
N GLU A 105 -23.31 -12.77 -15.36
CA GLU A 105 -24.20 -12.92 -14.21
C GLU A 105 -23.76 -14.06 -13.31
N SER A 106 -23.42 -15.23 -13.90
CA SER A 106 -22.87 -16.36 -13.14
C SER A 106 -21.55 -15.99 -12.47
N LEU A 107 -20.65 -15.29 -13.16
CA LEU A 107 -19.38 -14.84 -12.62
C LEU A 107 -19.57 -13.96 -11.37
N LEU A 108 -20.44 -12.95 -11.45
CA LEU A 108 -20.69 -12.03 -10.34
C LEU A 108 -21.39 -12.74 -9.17
N LYS A 109 -22.38 -13.59 -9.46
CA LYS A 109 -23.08 -14.36 -8.43
C LYS A 109 -22.15 -15.28 -7.66
N ASP A 110 -21.29 -16.01 -8.37
CA ASP A 110 -20.30 -16.89 -7.76
C ASP A 110 -19.27 -16.07 -6.96
N THR A 111 -18.83 -14.91 -7.48
CA THR A 111 -17.93 -13.98 -6.75
C THR A 111 -18.52 -13.57 -5.40
N PHE A 112 -19.75 -13.06 -5.37
CA PHE A 112 -20.36 -12.60 -4.12
C PHE A 112 -20.63 -13.74 -3.13
N THR A 113 -20.82 -14.96 -3.63
CA THR A 113 -20.97 -16.17 -2.80
C THR A 113 -19.64 -16.52 -2.11
N ILE A 114 -18.53 -16.48 -2.85
CA ILE A 114 -17.18 -16.73 -2.31
C ILE A 114 -16.81 -15.68 -1.25
N LEU A 115 -17.09 -14.40 -1.53
CA LEU A 115 -16.73 -13.29 -0.63
C LEU A 115 -17.40 -13.34 0.74
N ASN A 116 -18.48 -14.11 0.90
CA ASN A 116 -19.17 -14.31 2.18
C ASN A 116 -19.48 -12.98 2.91
N LEU A 117 -20.02 -12.00 2.19
CA LEU A 117 -20.22 -10.63 2.70
C LEU A 117 -21.13 -10.56 3.94
N THR A 118 -21.92 -11.61 4.19
CA THR A 118 -22.74 -11.77 5.40
C THR A 118 -21.93 -11.92 6.68
N ARG A 119 -20.65 -12.33 6.62
CA ARG A 119 -19.76 -12.34 7.80
C ARG A 119 -19.12 -10.99 8.12
N CYS A 120 -19.20 -10.02 7.22
CA CYS A 120 -18.71 -8.67 7.43
C CYS A 120 -19.68 -7.88 8.32
N ASP A 121 -19.76 -8.24 9.59
CA ASP A 121 -20.50 -7.47 10.59
C ASP A 121 -19.81 -6.13 10.80
N ARG A 122 -20.30 -5.10 10.10
CA ARG A 122 -19.85 -3.71 10.24
C ARG A 122 -19.78 -3.28 11.71
N LYS A 123 -20.70 -3.76 12.55
CA LYS A 123 -20.73 -3.48 13.99
C LYS A 123 -19.53 -4.09 14.72
N ARG A 124 -19.18 -5.35 14.43
CA ARG A 124 -18.06 -6.04 15.06
C ARG A 124 -16.73 -5.38 14.67
N VAL A 125 -16.56 -5.07 13.38
CA VAL A 125 -15.38 -4.35 12.87
C VAL A 125 -15.24 -2.97 13.53
N MET A 126 -16.33 -2.19 13.61
CA MET A 126 -16.30 -0.87 14.24
C MET A 126 -16.05 -0.91 15.75
N GLU A 127 -16.55 -1.93 16.45
CA GLU A 127 -16.36 -2.11 17.89
C GLU A 127 -14.91 -2.49 18.21
N GLU A 128 -14.32 -3.38 17.42
CA GLU A 128 -12.90 -3.75 17.52
C GLU A 128 -11.97 -2.57 17.20
N ASP A 129 -12.26 -1.80 16.13
CA ASP A 129 -11.52 -0.58 15.83
C ASP A 129 -11.62 0.44 16.99
N ARG A 130 -12.81 0.60 17.56
CA ARG A 130 -13.01 1.48 18.72
C ARG A 130 -12.23 0.98 19.94
N GLN A 131 -12.18 -0.33 20.16
CA GLN A 131 -11.42 -0.93 21.26
C GLN A 131 -9.91 -0.77 21.05
N ARG A 132 -9.39 -1.02 19.84
CA ARG A 132 -7.97 -0.80 19.52
C ARG A 132 -7.55 0.66 19.60
N VAL A 133 -8.39 1.60 19.14
CA VAL A 133 -8.12 3.04 19.30
C VAL A 133 -8.07 3.40 20.79
N ARG A 134 -8.98 2.85 21.60
CA ARG A 134 -8.97 3.04 23.05
C ARG A 134 -7.69 2.48 23.67
N GLU A 135 -7.27 1.28 23.28
CA GLU A 135 -6.04 0.64 23.76
C GLU A 135 -4.79 1.43 23.36
N ARG A 136 -4.69 1.92 22.12
CA ARG A 136 -3.58 2.79 21.67
C ARG A 136 -3.51 4.09 22.45
N LEU A 137 -4.66 4.72 22.71
CA LEU A 137 -4.74 5.94 23.52
C LEU A 137 -4.36 5.68 24.98
N MET A 138 -4.68 4.50 25.52
CA MET A 138 -4.34 4.11 26.89
C MET A 138 -2.88 3.64 27.04
N GLN A 139 -2.30 2.98 26.04
CA GLN A 139 -0.91 2.51 26.02
C GLN A 139 0.11 3.64 25.81
N ALA A 140 -0.29 4.79 25.25
CA ALA A 140 0.58 5.97 25.15
C ALA A 140 1.09 6.50 26.53
N ILE A 141 0.53 6.01 27.65
CA ILE A 141 0.94 6.35 29.01
C ILE A 141 2.00 5.36 29.57
N VAL A 142 2.19 4.19 28.95
CA VAL A 142 3.14 3.16 29.44
C VAL A 142 4.15 2.81 28.36
N THR A 143 5.31 3.48 28.40
CA THR A 143 6.44 3.24 27.50
C THR A 143 7.05 1.85 27.74
N LYS A 144 6.71 0.86 26.92
CA LYS A 144 7.55 -0.31 26.63
C LYS A 144 7.20 -0.87 25.24
N PRO A 145 8.19 -1.21 24.40
CA PRO A 145 7.92 -1.90 23.14
C PRO A 145 7.51 -3.34 23.45
N GLN A 146 6.22 -3.65 23.36
CA GLN A 146 5.73 -5.02 23.38
C GLN A 146 5.91 -5.63 21.99
N MET A 147 6.52 -6.82 21.96
CA MET A 147 6.50 -7.74 20.83
C MET A 147 5.03 -8.10 20.51
N PRO A 148 4.67 -8.41 19.25
CA PRO A 148 3.30 -8.78 18.92
C PRO A 148 2.84 -9.97 19.79
N ASP A 149 1.71 -9.80 20.48
CA ASP A 149 1.14 -10.81 21.38
C ASP A 149 0.76 -12.08 20.59
N MET A 150 1.21 -13.25 21.03
CA MET A 150 0.93 -14.55 20.37
C MET A 150 -0.58 -14.86 20.22
N ASN A 151 -1.44 -14.24 21.03
CA ASN A 151 -2.89 -14.41 20.99
C ASN A 151 -3.54 -13.79 19.75
N ASP A 152 -3.02 -12.66 19.23
CA ASP A 152 -3.59 -12.02 18.03
C ASP A 152 -3.33 -12.88 16.78
N THR A 153 -2.12 -13.44 16.67
CA THR A 153 -1.77 -14.38 15.58
C THR A 153 -2.66 -15.62 15.56
N ALA A 154 -3.01 -16.18 16.73
CA ALA A 154 -3.86 -17.36 16.81
C ALA A 154 -5.31 -17.07 16.36
N SER A 155 -5.85 -15.90 16.72
CA SER A 155 -7.20 -15.48 16.30
C SER A 155 -7.26 -15.18 14.79
N THR A 156 -6.24 -14.53 14.22
CA THR A 156 -6.15 -14.31 12.77
C THR A 156 -6.04 -15.60 11.97
N LEU A 157 -5.31 -16.59 12.48
CA LEU A 157 -5.17 -17.90 11.83
C LEU A 157 -6.50 -18.66 11.79
N ASP A 158 -7.29 -18.59 12.87
CA ASP A 158 -8.60 -19.23 12.94
C ASP A 158 -9.63 -18.56 12.01
N ALA A 159 -9.59 -17.23 11.91
CA ALA A 159 -10.41 -16.47 10.97
C ALA A 159 -10.06 -16.82 9.50
N LEU A 160 -8.77 -16.85 9.15
CA LEU A 160 -8.30 -17.24 7.83
C LEU A 160 -8.68 -18.68 7.49
N THR A 161 -8.47 -19.60 8.42
CA THR A 161 -8.83 -21.02 8.24
C THR A 161 -10.32 -21.20 8.01
N SER A 162 -11.15 -20.47 8.76
CA SER A 162 -12.60 -20.48 8.59
C SER A 162 -13.03 -19.91 7.23
N GLN A 163 -12.32 -18.90 6.72
CA GLN A 163 -12.57 -18.34 5.41
C GLN A 163 -12.16 -19.31 4.29
N ILE A 164 -10.98 -19.91 4.37
CA ILE A 164 -10.52 -20.91 3.37
C ILE A 164 -11.53 -22.05 3.26
N LYS A 165 -12.02 -22.59 4.39
CA LYS A 165 -13.06 -23.62 4.40
C LYS A 165 -14.38 -23.17 3.74
N TRP A 166 -14.74 -21.89 3.91
CA TRP A 166 -15.90 -21.33 3.23
C TRP A 166 -15.68 -21.27 1.73
N GLU A 167 -14.53 -20.74 1.31
CA GLU A 167 -14.16 -20.64 -0.10
C GLU A 167 -14.20 -22.02 -0.75
N GLU A 168 -13.52 -23.02 -0.18
CA GLU A 168 -13.51 -24.42 -0.66
C GLU A 168 -14.91 -25.04 -0.82
N SER A 169 -15.88 -24.65 0.02
CA SER A 169 -17.25 -25.15 -0.06
C SER A 169 -18.16 -24.36 -1.00
N HIS A 170 -17.77 -23.13 -1.39
CA HIS A 170 -18.61 -22.18 -2.14
C HIS A 170 -17.96 -21.65 -3.42
N LEU A 171 -17.01 -22.39 -4.01
CA LEU A 171 -16.31 -22.01 -5.25
C LEU A 171 -17.24 -21.79 -6.46
N GLY A 172 -18.37 -22.49 -6.55
CA GLY A 172 -19.23 -22.42 -7.74
C GLY A 172 -18.46 -22.86 -8.99
N ASN A 173 -18.41 -22.01 -10.03
CA ASN A 173 -17.59 -22.26 -11.22
C ASN A 173 -16.11 -21.81 -11.09
N TYR A 174 -15.71 -21.25 -9.96
CA TYR A 174 -14.31 -20.91 -9.72
C TYR A 174 -13.48 -22.17 -9.44
N ARG A 175 -12.20 -22.06 -9.76
CA ARG A 175 -11.18 -23.04 -9.39
C ARG A 175 -10.05 -22.29 -8.70
N GLN A 176 -9.67 -22.75 -7.51
CA GLN A 176 -8.48 -22.24 -6.84
C GLN A 176 -7.23 -22.73 -7.58
N ILE A 177 -6.45 -21.79 -8.11
CA ILE A 177 -5.18 -22.07 -8.81
C ILE A 177 -3.95 -21.81 -7.93
N TYR A 178 -4.13 -21.03 -6.86
CA TYR A 178 -3.10 -20.73 -5.85
C TYR A 178 -3.80 -20.47 -4.49
N PRO A 179 -3.25 -20.93 -3.36
CA PRO A 179 -2.08 -21.81 -3.21
C PRO A 179 -2.35 -23.24 -3.75
N SER A 180 -1.30 -23.94 -4.18
CA SER A 180 -1.40 -25.31 -4.72
C SER A 180 -0.24 -26.17 -4.21
N ASP A 181 -0.33 -27.49 -4.30
CA ASP A 181 0.74 -28.42 -3.90
C ASP A 181 2.11 -28.12 -4.56
N ARG A 182 2.11 -27.34 -5.65
CA ARG A 182 3.31 -26.89 -6.38
C ARG A 182 3.86 -25.53 -5.91
N ASP A 183 3.48 -25.05 -4.74
CA ASP A 183 3.87 -23.74 -4.20
C ASP A 183 5.38 -23.49 -4.21
N SER A 184 6.19 -24.53 -4.01
CA SER A 184 7.66 -24.43 -4.03
C SER A 184 8.22 -23.83 -5.33
N LYS A 185 7.55 -24.02 -6.47
CA LYS A 185 7.95 -23.42 -7.76
C LYS A 185 7.76 -21.91 -7.75
N TYR A 186 6.71 -21.42 -7.09
CA TYR A 186 6.32 -20.01 -7.14
C TYR A 186 7.00 -19.15 -6.06
N GLN A 187 7.45 -19.77 -4.96
CA GLN A 187 8.19 -19.09 -3.88
C GLN A 187 9.41 -18.29 -4.38
N LEU A 188 10.11 -18.80 -5.41
CA LEU A 188 11.24 -18.10 -6.01
C LEU A 188 10.86 -16.74 -6.63
N PHE A 189 9.67 -16.62 -7.22
CA PHE A 189 9.23 -15.37 -7.81
C PHE A 189 8.89 -14.31 -6.76
N PHE A 190 8.46 -14.73 -5.57
CA PHE A 190 8.25 -13.80 -4.46
C PHE A 190 9.55 -13.16 -3.97
N THR A 191 10.65 -13.91 -3.90
CA THR A 191 11.94 -13.39 -3.43
C THR A 191 12.63 -12.52 -4.48
N GLN A 192 12.55 -12.90 -5.76
CA GLN A 192 13.15 -12.15 -6.86
C GLN A 192 12.53 -10.75 -7.04
N THR A 193 11.20 -10.64 -6.90
CA THR A 193 10.47 -9.39 -7.18
C THR A 193 10.65 -8.33 -6.09
N GLN A 194 10.98 -8.74 -4.85
CA GLN A 194 11.25 -7.79 -3.75
C GLN A 194 12.54 -6.98 -3.93
N SER A 195 13.51 -7.48 -4.70
CA SER A 195 14.83 -6.85 -4.81
C SER A 195 14.85 -5.66 -5.78
N SER A 196 13.90 -5.57 -6.72
CA SER A 196 13.94 -4.62 -7.84
C SER A 196 12.98 -3.43 -7.68
N LEU A 197 11.77 -3.65 -7.15
CA LEU A 197 10.69 -2.65 -7.18
C LEU A 197 10.85 -1.47 -6.19
N PHE A 198 11.56 -1.66 -5.07
CA PHE A 198 11.60 -0.65 -4.00
C PHE A 198 12.84 0.25 -4.01
N GLN A 199 13.78 0.05 -4.93
CA GLN A 199 14.99 0.88 -4.99
C GLN A 199 14.69 2.32 -5.47
N GLU A 200 13.58 2.58 -6.17
CA GLU A 200 13.36 3.86 -6.84
C GLU A 200 11.96 4.47 -6.68
N THR A 201 11.32 4.37 -5.51
CA THR A 201 10.11 5.18 -5.30
C THR A 201 10.45 6.68 -5.34
N PHE A 202 9.59 7.49 -5.96
CA PHE A 202 9.76 8.96 -6.02
C PHE A 202 9.98 9.56 -4.62
N ALA A 203 9.29 9.02 -3.61
CA ALA A 203 9.49 9.39 -2.20
C ALA A 203 10.88 8.98 -1.65
N SER A 204 11.46 7.87 -2.10
CA SER A 204 12.83 7.48 -1.73
C SER A 204 13.85 8.45 -2.31
N ARG A 205 13.72 8.78 -3.60
CA ARG A 205 14.59 9.77 -4.27
C ARG A 205 14.46 11.16 -3.65
N ALA A 206 13.24 11.60 -3.35
CA ALA A 206 13.00 12.89 -2.70
C ALA A 206 13.61 12.96 -1.29
N ARG A 207 13.55 11.87 -0.50
CA ARG A 207 14.20 11.81 0.82
C ARG A 207 15.73 11.81 0.71
N GLU A 208 16.28 11.10 -0.26
CA GLU A 208 17.72 11.05 -0.51
C GLU A 208 18.26 12.41 -0.96
N GLU A 209 17.54 13.09 -1.88
CA GLU A 209 17.89 14.41 -2.38
C GLU A 209 17.77 15.48 -1.28
N ALA A 210 16.72 15.44 -0.46
CA ALA A 210 16.59 16.30 0.71
C ALA A 210 17.74 16.06 1.72
N GLY A 211 18.12 14.81 1.94
CA GLY A 211 19.26 14.45 2.80
C GLY A 211 20.61 14.87 2.21
N ARG A 212 20.74 14.96 0.88
CA ARG A 212 21.93 15.50 0.21
C ARG A 212 21.99 17.02 0.37
N LEU A 213 20.91 17.73 0.08
CA LEU A 213 20.82 19.19 0.19
C LEU A 213 21.11 19.68 1.61
N HIS A 214 20.57 19.01 2.64
CA HIS A 214 20.87 19.35 4.03
C HIS A 214 22.35 19.13 4.40
N ARG A 215 23.00 18.10 3.84
CA ARG A 215 24.44 17.86 4.06
C ARG A 215 25.29 18.94 3.39
N GLU A 216 24.95 19.30 2.16
CA GLU A 216 25.63 20.36 1.40
C GLU A 216 25.45 21.74 2.07
N GLU A 217 24.24 22.05 2.55
CA GLU A 217 23.97 23.29 3.29
C GLU A 217 24.76 23.36 4.60
N PHE A 218 24.82 22.26 5.34
CA PHE A 218 25.60 22.17 6.58
C PHE A 218 27.11 22.34 6.31
N GLU A 219 27.63 21.73 5.25
CA GLU A 219 29.03 21.85 4.86
C GLU A 219 29.37 23.27 4.39
N MET A 220 28.51 23.92 3.61
CA MET A 220 28.65 25.31 3.19
C MET A 220 28.64 26.27 4.39
N LYS A 221 27.79 26.01 5.38
CA LYS A 221 27.77 26.79 6.63
C LYS A 221 29.07 26.64 7.43
N LEU A 222 29.57 25.41 7.58
CA LEU A 222 30.88 25.16 8.22
C LEU A 222 32.02 25.86 7.47
N ARG A 223 32.01 25.83 6.14
CA ARG A 223 33.03 26.48 5.30
C ARG A 223 32.96 28.01 5.42
N GLY A 224 31.76 28.58 5.47
CA GLY A 224 31.55 30.01 5.73
C GLY A 224 32.08 30.43 7.10
N GLU A 225 31.77 29.67 8.15
CA GLU A 225 32.29 29.92 9.50
C GLU A 225 33.82 29.78 9.57
N ALA A 226 34.41 28.81 8.86
CA ALA A 226 35.86 28.66 8.78
C ALA A 226 36.54 29.85 8.08
N ASN A 227 35.94 30.36 7.00
CA ASN A 227 36.45 31.54 6.29
C ASN A 227 36.40 32.81 7.12
N LEU A 228 35.35 33.00 7.93
CA LEU A 228 35.24 34.12 8.89
C LEU A 228 36.32 34.04 9.98
N ARG A 229 36.74 32.84 10.39
CA ARG A 229 37.83 32.66 11.37
C ARG A 229 39.22 32.99 10.79
N ILE A 230 39.40 32.95 9.47
CA ILE A 230 40.68 33.28 8.83
C ILE A 230 40.88 34.80 8.70
N GLY A 231 39.80 35.58 8.58
CA GLY A 231 39.83 37.05 8.44
C GLY A 231 40.27 37.83 9.68
N ASN A 232 40.33 37.21 10.86
CA ASN A 232 40.66 37.90 12.12
C ASN A 232 42.15 37.86 12.50
N ARG A 233 43.06 37.53 11.57
CA ARG A 233 44.50 37.35 11.87
C ARG A 233 45.39 38.60 11.78
N TYR A 234 44.83 39.80 11.65
CA TYR A 234 45.59 41.06 11.71
C TYR A 234 44.95 42.09 12.65
N LYS A 235 45.27 41.99 13.95
CA LYS A 235 45.35 43.13 14.89
C LYS A 235 46.26 42.73 16.06
N GLN A 236 47.30 43.53 16.30
CA GLN A 236 48.33 43.32 17.32
C GLN A 236 47.88 43.74 18.74
N PRO A 237 48.57 43.29 19.81
CA PRO A 237 48.07 43.23 21.18
C PRO A 237 48.56 44.38 22.08
N HIS A 238 47.77 44.76 23.09
CA HIS A 238 48.21 45.48 24.29
C HIS A 238 47.19 45.27 25.44
N PRO A 239 47.54 45.48 26.73
CA PRO A 239 47.75 44.43 27.70
C PRO A 239 46.67 44.34 28.81
N GLU A 240 46.65 43.17 29.45
CA GLU A 240 46.05 42.76 30.74
C GLU A 240 45.90 43.90 31.79
N SER A 241 44.87 44.03 32.65
CA SER A 241 44.08 43.10 33.49
C SER A 241 43.04 43.95 34.29
N PRO A 242 42.17 43.44 35.21
CA PRO A 242 41.93 42.06 35.65
C PRO A 242 40.44 41.63 35.62
N LEU A 243 40.25 40.32 35.79
CA LEU A 243 38.99 39.59 35.80
C LEU A 243 37.92 40.15 36.76
N SER A 244 36.74 40.44 36.22
CA SER A 244 35.47 40.40 36.96
C SER A 244 34.49 39.48 36.23
N LYS A 245 34.15 38.34 36.85
CA LYS A 245 33.15 37.38 36.37
C LYS A 245 31.80 38.10 36.14
N PRO A 246 31.19 38.06 34.93
CA PRO A 246 29.85 38.59 34.77
C PRO A 246 28.84 37.62 35.40
N ARG A 247 28.12 38.13 36.39
CA ARG A 247 26.99 37.54 37.09
C ARG A 247 25.91 37.19 36.06
N ILE A 248 25.57 35.90 35.92
CA ILE A 248 24.43 35.44 35.12
C ILE A 248 23.17 36.10 35.69
N LYS A 249 22.58 37.05 34.95
CA LYS A 249 21.23 37.53 35.21
C LYS A 249 20.27 36.40 34.82
N LYS A 250 19.61 35.79 35.80
CA LYS A 250 18.48 34.90 35.57
C LYS A 250 17.42 35.67 34.77
N LEU A 251 17.04 35.18 33.59
CA LEU A 251 15.82 35.65 32.93
C LEU A 251 14.62 35.29 33.83
N PRO A 252 13.62 36.16 33.98
CA PRO A 252 12.42 35.83 34.73
C PRO A 252 11.66 34.69 34.04
N SER A 253 11.23 33.70 34.83
CA SER A 253 10.40 32.60 34.36
C SER A 253 9.04 33.12 33.89
N ARG A 254 8.71 32.89 32.62
CA ARG A 254 7.38 33.15 32.07
C ARG A 254 6.37 32.28 32.81
N LYS A 255 5.53 32.89 33.66
CA LYS A 255 4.35 32.22 34.22
C LYS A 255 3.49 31.77 33.04
N LYS A 256 3.13 30.48 33.02
CA LYS A 256 2.11 29.95 32.11
C LYS A 256 0.77 30.50 32.60
N ASP A 257 0.27 31.54 31.94
CA ASP A 257 -1.12 31.94 32.11
C ASP A 257 -2.01 30.91 31.38
N SER A 258 -2.85 30.25 32.15
CA SER A 258 -3.96 29.44 31.68
C SER A 258 -5.02 30.37 31.08
N SER A 259 -4.98 30.61 29.77
CA SER A 259 -6.05 31.29 29.06
C SER A 259 -6.65 30.37 27.99
N ASN A 260 -7.98 30.32 27.97
CA ASN A 260 -8.79 29.52 27.07
C ASN A 260 -8.61 29.98 25.61
N SER A 261 -8.45 29.04 24.68
CA SER A 261 -8.23 29.24 23.23
C SER A 261 -9.41 29.91 22.47
N PHE A 262 -10.46 30.34 23.17
CA PHE A 262 -11.71 30.84 22.56
C PHE A 262 -11.96 32.33 22.76
N GLU A 263 -11.09 33.05 23.46
CA GLU A 263 -11.22 34.51 23.60
C GLU A 263 -10.28 35.26 22.64
N PRO A 264 -10.76 36.31 21.95
CA PRO A 264 -9.92 37.11 21.07
C PRO A 264 -8.86 37.87 21.90
N VAL A 265 -7.60 37.55 21.65
CA VAL A 265 -6.46 38.22 22.28
C VAL A 265 -6.23 39.57 21.59
N PRO A 266 -5.99 40.67 22.33
CA PRO A 266 -5.68 41.96 21.74
C PRO A 266 -4.38 41.89 20.93
N ILE A 267 -4.44 42.33 19.68
CA ILE A 267 -3.29 42.36 18.78
C ILE A 267 -2.30 43.41 19.27
N VAL A 268 -1.08 42.98 19.58
CA VAL A 268 0.02 43.88 19.95
C VAL A 268 0.57 44.51 18.68
N GLU A 269 0.47 45.83 18.54
CA GLU A 269 0.87 46.57 17.33
C GLU A 269 2.31 46.31 16.89
N ALA A 270 3.21 46.00 17.82
CA ALA A 270 4.60 45.66 17.52
C ALA A 270 4.73 44.32 16.78
N GLU A 271 3.91 43.34 17.13
CA GLU A 271 3.94 41.99 16.56
C GLU A 271 3.27 41.99 15.17
N GLU A 272 2.22 42.78 14.97
CA GLU A 272 1.60 42.95 13.64
C GLU A 272 2.54 43.69 12.68
N LYS A 273 3.32 44.67 13.15
CA LYS A 273 4.35 45.33 12.32
C LYS A 273 5.42 44.35 11.85
N GLU A 274 5.85 43.43 12.71
CA GLU A 274 6.83 42.40 12.36
C GLU A 274 6.23 41.40 11.33
N ARG A 275 4.97 40.99 11.52
CA ARG A 275 4.25 40.11 10.59
C ARG A 275 4.11 40.74 9.20
N VAL A 276 3.76 42.03 9.13
CA VAL A 276 3.63 42.76 7.86
C VAL A 276 4.99 42.93 7.18
N ALA A 277 6.06 43.22 7.94
CA ALA A 277 7.41 43.32 7.40
C ALA A 277 7.90 41.99 6.80
N LEU A 278 7.55 40.86 7.42
CA LEU A 278 7.88 39.52 6.91
C LEU A 278 7.05 39.16 5.66
N MET A 279 5.80 39.61 5.56
CA MET A 279 4.98 39.43 4.35
C MET A 279 5.56 40.22 3.16
N ALA A 280 6.02 41.45 3.39
CA ALA A 280 6.60 42.30 2.35
C ALA A 280 7.95 41.80 1.81
N GLN A 281 8.63 40.87 2.50
CA GLN A 281 9.86 40.24 2.02
C GLN A 281 9.60 39.01 1.13
N ARG A 282 8.34 38.63 0.96
CA ARG A 282 7.92 37.42 0.23
C ARG A 282 7.40 37.68 -1.19
N ASP A 283 7.20 38.95 -1.54
CA ASP A 283 6.88 39.43 -2.90
C ASP A 283 8.13 40.02 -3.57
#